data_AF-A0A2H0VHA2-F1
#
_entry.id   AF-A0A2H0VHA2-F1
#
_cell.length_a   1.000
_cell.length_b   1.000
_cell.length_c   1.000
_cell.angle_alpha   90.00
_cell.angle_beta   90.00
_cell.angle_gamma   90.00
#
_symmetry.space_group_name_H-M   'P 1'
#
loop_
_entity.id
_entity.type
_entity.pdbx_description
1 polymer ?
#
loop_
_entity_poly.entity_id
_entity_poly.type
_entity_poly.pdbx_seq_one_letter_code
_entity_poly.pdbx_strand_id
1 'polypeptide(L)'
;MNAVPDYIAELKKRSKDSKVYSEHQLVGLELAEILQDDSHKSLYMKLAKEYSKDKLLRLAKSIAERENVENKGAYFMKVLYSDEEDSKGKK
;
A
#
# COMPACT_ATOMS: atom_id res chain seq x y z
N MET A 1 14.46 -1.40 20.19
CA MET A 1 13.48 -0.82 19.24
C MET A 1 14.26 -0.02 18.21
N ASN A 2 14.52 -0.55 17.00
CA ASN A 2 15.06 0.18 15.85
C ASN A 2 14.92 -0.70 14.59
N ALA A 3 13.71 -0.80 14.02
CA ALA A 3 13.42 -1.67 12.86
C ALA A 3 12.99 -0.90 11.59
N VAL A 4 13.00 0.44 11.62
CA VAL A 4 12.57 1.28 10.50
C VAL A 4 13.68 1.50 9.44
N PRO A 5 14.97 1.66 9.79
CA PRO A 5 16.02 1.91 8.78
C PRO A 5 16.26 0.74 7.83
N ASP A 6 16.10 -0.49 8.33
CA ASP A 6 16.48 -1.71 7.61
C ASP A 6 15.42 -2.11 6.56
N TYR A 7 14.14 -1.90 6.87
CA TYR A 7 13.03 -2.23 5.97
C TYR A 7 13.11 -1.48 4.63
N ILE A 8 13.39 -0.17 4.66
CA ILE A 8 13.53 0.64 3.43
C ILE A 8 14.77 0.22 2.62
N ALA A 9 15.85 -0.17 3.31
CA ALA A 9 17.06 -0.66 2.65
C ALA A 9 16.83 -2.01 1.97
N GLU A 10 16.10 -2.91 2.63
CA GLU A 10 15.73 -4.22 2.10
C GLU A 10 14.77 -4.10 0.90
N LEU A 11 13.79 -3.18 0.97
CA LEU A 11 12.92 -2.85 -0.16
C LEU A 11 13.70 -2.30 -1.35
N LYS A 12 14.68 -1.40 -1.12
CA LYS A 12 15.57 -0.90 -2.18
C LYS A 12 16.44 -1.99 -2.79
N LYS A 13 16.90 -2.95 -1.98
CA LYS A 13 17.68 -4.10 -2.44
C LYS A 13 16.80 -5.01 -3.32
N ARG A 14 15.60 -5.38 -2.87
CA ARG A 14 14.63 -6.17 -3.65
C ARG A 14 14.18 -5.45 -4.93
N SER A 15 14.08 -4.11 -4.89
CA SER A 15 13.78 -3.27 -6.05
C SER A 15 14.92 -3.18 -7.07
N LYS A 16 16.16 -3.52 -6.71
CA LYS A 16 17.28 -3.62 -7.66
C LYS A 16 17.32 -4.98 -8.35
N ASP A 17 16.94 -6.04 -7.63
CA ASP A 17 16.91 -7.41 -8.16
C ASP A 17 15.63 -7.68 -8.99
N SER A 18 14.51 -7.09 -8.59
CA SER A 18 13.29 -7.02 -9.38
C SER A 18 13.38 -5.83 -10.33
N LYS A 19 13.00 -5.99 -11.59
CA LYS A 19 12.97 -4.94 -12.63
C LYS A 19 11.93 -3.85 -12.32
N VAL A 20 12.03 -3.19 -11.16
CA VAL A 20 11.13 -2.15 -10.68
C VAL A 20 11.67 -0.82 -11.19
N TYR A 21 10.99 -0.25 -12.18
CA TYR A 21 11.46 0.89 -12.95
C TYR A 21 10.91 2.23 -12.43
N SER A 22 9.92 2.24 -11.52
CA SER A 22 9.24 3.47 -11.08
C SER A 22 8.79 3.45 -9.61
N GLU A 23 8.67 4.65 -9.02
CA GLU A 23 8.19 4.86 -7.64
C GLU A 23 6.82 4.20 -7.40
N HIS A 24 5.90 4.29 -8.36
CA HIS A 24 4.57 3.66 -8.28
C HIS A 24 4.64 2.13 -8.21
N GLN A 25 5.60 1.52 -8.91
CA GLN A 25 5.79 0.07 -8.84
C GLN A 25 6.31 -0.35 -7.46
N LEU A 26 7.23 0.43 -6.89
CA LEU A 26 7.74 0.19 -5.55
C LEU A 26 6.62 0.30 -4.51
N VAL A 27 5.84 1.39 -4.56
CA VAL A 27 4.70 1.59 -3.66
C VAL A 27 3.66 0.48 -3.83
N GLY A 28 3.35 0.07 -5.06
CA GLY A 28 2.41 -1.02 -5.31
C GLY A 28 2.86 -2.37 -4.75
N LEU A 29 4.16 -2.66 -4.78
CA LEU A 29 4.73 -3.86 -4.15
C LEU A 29 4.69 -3.76 -2.63
N GLU A 30 5.04 -2.61 -2.06
CA GLU A 30 5.00 -2.37 -0.61
C GLU A 30 3.57 -2.51 -0.06
N LEU A 31 2.56 -2.00 -0.77
CA LEU A 31 1.16 -2.16 -0.40
C LEU A 31 0.73 -3.63 -0.39
N ALA A 32 1.11 -4.40 -1.42
CA ALA A 32 0.81 -5.82 -1.48
C ALA A 32 1.46 -6.59 -0.32
N GLU A 33 2.70 -6.26 0.04
CA GLU A 33 3.41 -6.89 1.16
C GLU A 33 2.75 -6.54 2.51
N ILE A 34 2.44 -5.27 2.75
CA ILE A 34 1.79 -4.81 4.00
C ILE A 34 0.40 -5.45 4.17
N LEU A 35 -0.38 -5.54 3.09
CA LEU A 35 -1.73 -6.10 3.10
C LEU A 35 -1.75 -7.62 2.97
N GLN A 36 -0.59 -8.26 2.83
CA GLN A 36 -0.45 -9.70 2.57
C GLN A 36 -1.29 -10.15 1.35
N ASP A 37 -1.35 -9.31 0.32
CA ASP A 37 -2.19 -9.46 -0.86
C ASP A 37 -1.37 -9.44 -2.16
N ASP A 38 -0.48 -10.42 -2.26
CA ASP A 38 0.50 -10.51 -3.35
C ASP A 38 -0.12 -10.69 -4.75
N SER A 39 -1.34 -11.23 -4.84
CA SER A 39 -2.03 -11.47 -6.10
C SER A 39 -2.52 -10.18 -6.77
N HIS A 40 -2.65 -9.08 -6.01
CA HIS A 40 -3.18 -7.80 -6.50
C HIS A 40 -2.14 -6.69 -6.64
N LYS A 41 -0.83 -7.01 -6.71
CA LYS A 41 0.28 -6.05 -6.93
C LYS A 41 -0.02 -5.03 -8.05
N SER A 42 -0.49 -5.51 -9.20
CA SER A 42 -0.82 -4.64 -10.35
C SER A 42 -1.94 -3.65 -10.07
N LEU A 43 -2.89 -3.99 -9.20
CA LEU A 43 -3.95 -3.08 -8.75
C LEU A 43 -3.35 -1.99 -7.86
N TYR A 44 -2.53 -2.36 -6.87
CA TYR A 44 -1.87 -1.40 -5.99
C TYR A 44 -0.92 -0.46 -6.74
N MET A 45 -0.25 -0.94 -7.79
CA MET A 45 0.55 -0.08 -8.68
C MET A 45 -0.30 0.95 -9.43
N LYS A 46 -1.54 0.62 -9.80
CA LYS A 46 -2.47 1.57 -10.41
C LYS A 46 -2.91 2.61 -9.40
N LEU A 47 -3.28 2.19 -8.19
CA LEU A 47 -3.63 3.11 -7.10
C LEU A 47 -2.49 4.07 -6.78
N ALA A 48 -1.24 3.60 -6.77
CA ALA A 48 -0.09 4.47 -6.54
C ALA A 48 0.04 5.59 -7.59
N LYS A 49 -0.46 5.40 -8.82
CA LYS A 49 -0.49 6.45 -9.85
C LYS A 49 -1.63 7.45 -9.65
N GLU A 50 -2.68 7.07 -8.93
CA GLU A 50 -3.91 7.84 -8.76
C GLU A 50 -3.94 8.60 -7.43
N TYR A 51 -3.32 8.04 -6.39
CA TYR A 51 -3.35 8.56 -5.01
C TYR A 51 -1.94 8.86 -4.51
N SER A 52 -1.85 9.73 -3.50
CA SER A 52 -0.56 10.00 -2.87
C SER A 52 -0.03 8.76 -2.14
N LYS A 53 1.27 8.49 -2.32
CA LYS A 53 1.95 7.37 -1.64
C LYS A 53 1.77 7.40 -0.13
N ASP A 54 1.80 8.58 0.48
CA ASP A 54 1.69 8.74 1.93
C ASP A 54 0.29 8.36 2.42
N LYS A 55 -0.77 8.71 1.66
CA LYS A 55 -2.15 8.29 1.95
C LYS A 55 -2.27 6.78 1.90
N LEU A 56 -1.79 6.16 0.82
CA LEU A 56 -1.88 4.72 0.62
C LEU A 56 -1.10 3.93 1.69
N LEU A 57 0.16 4.28 1.93
CA LEU A 57 1.01 3.58 2.89
C LEU A 57 0.52 3.75 4.33
N ARG A 58 0.05 4.95 4.71
CA ARG A 58 -0.53 5.18 6.05
C ARG A 58 -1.78 4.34 6.27
N LEU A 59 -2.66 4.28 5.27
CA LEU A 59 -3.88 3.48 5.34
C LEU A 59 -3.56 1.98 5.42
N ALA A 60 -2.65 1.49 4.58
CA ALA A 60 -2.26 0.09 4.58
C ALA A 60 -1.67 -0.35 5.93
N LYS A 61 -0.77 0.44 6.52
CA LYS A 61 -0.19 0.17 7.85
C LYS A 61 -1.27 0.14 8.94
N SER A 62 -2.18 1.12 8.93
CA SER A 62 -3.30 1.17 9.88
C SER A 62 -4.22 -0.05 9.78
N ILE A 63 -4.34 -0.67 8.61
CA ILE A 63 -5.14 -1.90 8.42
C ILE A 63 -4.34 -3.14 8.79
N ALA A 64 -3.05 -3.18 8.48
CA ALA A 64 -2.18 -4.32 8.81
C ALA A 64 -2.09 -4.59 10.32
N GLU A 65 -2.17 -3.53 11.13
CA GLU A 65 -2.20 -3.60 12.60
C GLU A 65 -3.54 -4.11 13.17
N ARG A 66 -4.59 -4.27 12.36
CA ARG A 66 -5.90 -4.75 12.81
C ARG A 66 -5.96 -6.27 12.76
N GLU A 67 -5.94 -6.90 13.92
CA GLU A 67 -5.99 -8.36 14.06
C GLU A 67 -7.35 -8.97 13.66
N ASN A 68 -8.42 -8.17 13.68
CA ASN A 68 -9.78 -8.61 13.36
C ASN A 68 -10.14 -8.49 11.86
N VAL A 69 -9.17 -8.19 11.00
CA VAL A 69 -9.37 -8.07 9.55
C VAL A 69 -8.68 -9.24 8.85
N GLU A 70 -9.47 -10.22 8.41
CA GLU A 70 -8.96 -11.39 7.69
C GLU A 70 -8.50 -11.03 6.28
N ASN A 71 -9.33 -10.30 5.52
CA ASN A 71 -9.00 -9.86 4.16
C ASN A 71 -8.61 -8.38 4.14
N LYS A 72 -7.33 -8.12 4.43
CA LYS A 72 -6.76 -6.77 4.52
C LYS A 72 -6.81 -6.03 3.19
N GLY A 73 -6.58 -6.71 2.07
CA GLY A 73 -6.65 -6.11 0.73
C GLY A 73 -8.05 -5.60 0.38
N ALA A 74 -9.07 -6.44 0.56
CA ALA A 74 -10.45 -6.04 0.32
C ALA A 74 -10.92 -4.93 1.28
N TYR A 75 -10.51 -5.02 2.55
CA TYR A 75 -10.84 -3.99 3.53
C TYR A 75 -10.17 -2.65 3.21
N PHE A 76 -8.91 -2.68 2.75
CA PHE A 76 -8.20 -1.51 2.27
C PHE A 76 -8.93 -0.82 1.13
N MET A 77 -9.39 -1.59 0.12
CA MET A 77 -10.16 -1.04 -0.99
C MET A 77 -11.44 -0.37 -0.50
N LYS A 78 -12.18 -1.04 0.39
CA LYS A 78 -13.41 -0.49 0.97
C LYS A 78 -13.15 0.86 1.67
N VAL A 79 -12.16 0.92 2.55
CA VAL A 79 -11.85 2.15 3.30
C VAL A 79 -11.36 3.26 2.38
N LEU A 80 -10.51 2.94 1.40
CA LEU A 80 -10.00 3.91 0.43
C LEU A 80 -11.13 4.56 -0.37
N TYR A 81 -12.07 3.76 -0.88
CA TYR A 81 -13.18 4.30 -1.67
C TYR A 81 -14.24 5.04 -0.84
N SER A 82 -14.53 4.58 0.38
CA SER A 82 -15.45 5.32 1.28
C SER A 82 -14.90 6.71 1.64
N ASP A 83 -13.59 6.82 1.89
CA ASP A 83 -12.93 8.11 2.17
C ASP A 83 -13.01 9.09 0.97
N GLU A 84 -13.00 8.55 -0.27
CA GLU A 84 -13.17 9.34 -1.49
C GLU A 84 -14.62 9.80 -1.72
N GLU A 85 -15.60 8.95 -1.42
CA GLU A 85 -17.02 9.31 -1.49
C GLU A 85 -17.35 10.43 -0.49
N ASP A 86 -16.84 10.32 0.75
CA ASP A 86 -17.00 11.35 1.78
C ASP A 86 -16.33 12.68 1.39
N SER A 87 -15.20 12.61 0.68
CA SER A 87 -14.49 13.79 0.18
C SER A 87 -15.20 14.47 -1.00
N LYS A 88 -15.93 13.70 -1.83
CA LYS A 88 -16.70 14.22 -2.98
C LYS A 88 -18.10 14.72 -2.60
N GLY A 89 -18.70 14.20 -1.52
CA GLY A 89 -20.01 14.62 -1.01
C GLY A 89 -20.01 15.93 -0.21
N LYS A 90 -18.84 16.50 0.10
CA LYS A 90 -18.69 17.80 0.78
C LYS A 90 -18.53 19.00 -0.18
N LYS A 91 -19.06 18.90 -1.40
CA LYS A 91 -19.11 20.02 -2.35
C LYS A 91 -20.50 20.62 -2.45
#